data_AF-A0A9P0K3X3-F1
#
_entry.id   AF-A0A9P0K3X3-F1
#
_cell.length_a   1.000
_cell.length_b   1.000
_cell.length_c   1.000
_cell.angle_alpha   90.00
_cell.angle_beta   90.00
_cell.angle_gamma   90.00
#
_symmetry.space_group_name_H-M   'P 1'
#
loop_
_entity.id
_entity.type
_entity.pdbx_description
1 polymer ?
#
loop_
_entity_poly.entity_id
_entity_poly.type
_entity_poly.pdbx_seq_one_letter_code
_entity_poly.pdbx_strand_id
1 'polypeptide(L)'
;MIVVDENFDPLIAPSTLQSQSSNVVILKNLVFLNDDSSIGITHGAEEPLPLQDVTFTGQENSQQTETPPALTEKGTVRTRKPKTATKDKLQLKMEQALRNRYVRPGCGDLCKLERIKKINQERRVTLNNDFWKMDWALHKSFILSYCEKREVKRKTIKGPPSQRTMTNI
;
A
#
# COMPACT_ATOMS: atom_id res chain seq x y z
N MET A 1 -19.70 77.50 14.89
CA MET A 1 -19.70 77.17 13.45
C MET A 1 -18.78 75.97 13.30
N ILE A 2 -19.38 74.81 13.02
CA ILE A 2 -18.72 73.51 12.99
C ILE A 2 -18.23 73.29 11.56
N VAL A 3 -16.96 72.98 11.37
CA VAL A 3 -16.46 72.33 10.15
C VAL A 3 -15.57 71.18 10.61
N VAL A 4 -16.12 69.98 10.49
CA VAL A 4 -15.44 68.70 10.60
C VAL A 4 -15.04 68.37 9.17
N ASP A 5 -13.75 68.19 8.88
CA ASP A 5 -13.34 67.56 7.62
C ASP A 5 -12.61 66.26 7.94
N GLU A 6 -13.25 65.21 7.44
CA GLU A 6 -13.01 63.80 7.63
C GLU A 6 -12.00 63.32 6.58
N ASN A 7 -10.78 63.00 7.00
CA ASN A 7 -9.90 62.14 6.20
C ASN A 7 -10.20 60.69 6.55
N PHE A 8 -11.19 60.13 5.85
CA PHE A 8 -11.58 58.73 5.92
C PHE A 8 -10.85 57.97 4.82
N ASP A 9 -9.82 57.19 5.19
CA ASP A 9 -9.12 56.30 4.28
C ASP A 9 -10.06 55.16 3.82
N PRO A 10 -10.23 54.92 2.50
CA PRO A 10 -11.09 53.85 2.01
C PRO A 10 -10.46 52.47 2.28
N LEU A 11 -11.10 51.71 3.15
CA LEU A 11 -10.95 50.27 3.31
C LEU A 11 -11.11 49.57 1.94
N ILE A 12 -10.01 49.09 1.40
CA ILE A 12 -9.98 48.20 0.24
C ILE A 12 -10.55 46.85 0.67
N ALA A 13 -11.79 46.57 0.28
CA ALA A 13 -12.40 45.25 0.44
C ALA A 13 -11.72 44.24 -0.51
N PRO A 14 -11.41 43.01 -0.05
CA PRO A 14 -10.95 41.96 -0.95
C PRO A 14 -12.12 41.48 -1.84
N SER A 15 -12.00 41.76 -3.13
CA SER A 15 -12.89 41.30 -4.19
C SER A 15 -13.03 39.78 -4.16
N THR A 16 -14.26 39.32 -3.94
CA THR A 16 -14.65 37.92 -4.03
C THR A 16 -14.59 37.48 -5.50
N LEU A 17 -13.52 36.79 -5.89
CA LEU A 17 -13.44 36.13 -7.20
C LEU A 17 -14.33 34.88 -7.20
N GLN A 18 -15.56 35.05 -7.69
CA GLN A 18 -16.38 33.97 -8.24
C GLN A 18 -15.65 33.39 -9.45
N SER A 19 -14.92 32.29 -9.27
CA SER A 19 -14.42 31.49 -10.38
C SER A 19 -15.56 30.61 -10.89
N GLN A 20 -16.12 31.01 -12.02
CA GLN A 20 -17.16 30.27 -12.74
C GLN A 20 -16.56 28.99 -13.33
N SER A 21 -17.24 27.88 -13.07
CA SER A 21 -17.01 26.57 -13.65
C SER A 21 -17.11 26.63 -15.18
N SER A 22 -15.99 26.42 -15.86
CA SER A 22 -15.95 26.10 -17.29
C SER A 22 -15.33 24.71 -17.43
N ASN A 23 -16.18 23.69 -17.56
CA ASN A 23 -15.78 22.36 -18.01
C ASN A 23 -15.42 22.45 -19.50
N VAL A 24 -14.18 22.79 -19.80
CA VAL A 24 -13.63 22.60 -21.14
C VAL A 24 -12.81 21.32 -21.11
N VAL A 25 -13.45 20.22 -21.50
CA VAL A 25 -12.77 18.97 -21.86
C VAL A 25 -12.07 19.23 -23.19
N ILE A 26 -10.85 19.75 -23.14
CA ILE A 26 -9.92 19.64 -24.27
C ILE A 26 -9.09 18.38 -24.01
N LEU A 27 -9.56 17.26 -24.53
CA LEU A 27 -8.70 16.09 -24.78
C LEU A 27 -7.71 16.49 -25.87
N LYS A 28 -6.63 17.17 -25.47
CA LYS A 28 -5.46 17.30 -26.34
C LYS A 28 -4.83 15.93 -26.45
N ASN A 29 -5.04 15.34 -27.63
CA ASN A 29 -4.28 14.24 -28.22
C ASN A 29 -2.99 13.94 -27.49
N LEU A 30 -3.06 12.95 -26.59
CA LEU A 30 -1.91 12.25 -26.09
C LEU A 30 -1.47 11.31 -27.22
N VAL A 31 -0.72 11.86 -28.17
CA VAL A 31 0.04 11.04 -29.11
C VAL A 31 1.14 10.38 -28.29
N PHE A 32 0.89 9.15 -27.84
CA PHE A 32 1.94 8.25 -27.40
C PHE A 32 2.78 7.93 -28.63
N LEU A 33 3.86 8.69 -28.84
CA LEU A 33 5.00 8.20 -29.59
C LEU A 33 5.62 7.11 -28.72
N ASN A 34 5.19 5.86 -28.95
CA ASN A 34 5.96 4.71 -28.51
C ASN A 34 7.21 4.69 -29.38
N ASP A 35 8.29 5.28 -28.88
CA ASP A 35 9.64 4.95 -29.35
C ASP A 35 9.91 3.51 -28.90
N ASP A 36 9.52 2.56 -29.75
CA ASP A 36 9.98 1.18 -29.75
C ASP A 36 11.48 1.15 -30.04
N SER A 37 12.29 1.60 -29.08
CA SER A 37 13.69 1.20 -28.99
C SER A 37 13.70 -0.22 -28.44
N SER A 38 13.45 -1.18 -29.33
CA SER A 38 13.60 -2.60 -29.06
C SER A 38 15.09 -2.87 -28.78
N ILE A 39 15.45 -2.88 -27.50
CA ILE A 39 16.69 -3.52 -27.07
C ILE A 39 16.47 -5.01 -27.32
N GLY A 40 16.99 -5.48 -28.45
CA GLY A 40 16.97 -6.88 -28.85
C GLY A 40 17.77 -7.71 -27.85
N ILE A 41 17.12 -8.16 -26.78
CA ILE A 41 17.58 -9.31 -26.02
C ILE A 41 17.12 -10.52 -26.82
N THR A 42 18.03 -11.07 -27.62
CA THR A 42 17.86 -12.36 -28.28
C THR A 42 17.78 -13.44 -27.20
N HIS A 43 16.60 -13.64 -26.63
CA HIS A 43 16.30 -14.86 -25.91
C HIS A 43 16.30 -15.98 -26.95
N GLY A 44 17.29 -16.87 -26.82
CA GLY A 44 17.32 -18.12 -27.56
C GLY A 44 15.97 -18.81 -27.45
N ALA A 45 15.51 -19.33 -28.58
CA ALA A 45 14.29 -20.10 -28.71
C ALA A 45 14.39 -21.35 -27.82
N GLU A 46 14.02 -21.23 -26.56
CA GLU A 46 13.64 -22.37 -25.75
C GLU A 46 12.21 -22.75 -26.14
N GLU A 47 12.12 -23.94 -26.71
CA GLU A 47 10.91 -24.68 -27.02
C GLU A 47 9.93 -24.62 -25.84
N PRO A 48 8.69 -24.14 -26.03
CA PRO A 48 7.71 -24.07 -24.95
C PRO A 48 7.34 -25.49 -24.55
N LEU A 49 7.91 -25.94 -23.42
CA LEU A 49 7.53 -27.19 -22.78
C LEU A 49 6.01 -27.17 -22.48
N PRO A 50 5.31 -28.29 -22.72
CA PRO A 50 3.87 -28.36 -22.52
C PRO A 50 3.51 -28.07 -21.05
N LEU A 51 2.76 -26.99 -20.86
CA LEU A 51 2.08 -26.67 -19.60
C LEU A 51 1.17 -27.83 -19.23
N GLN A 52 1.61 -28.66 -18.28
CA GLN A 52 0.76 -29.66 -17.66
C GLN A 52 -0.22 -28.93 -16.73
N ASP A 53 -1.50 -28.93 -17.10
CA ASP A 53 -2.58 -28.45 -16.26
C ASP A 53 -2.63 -29.27 -14.97
N VAL A 54 -2.03 -28.74 -13.90
CA VAL A 54 -2.14 -29.31 -12.57
C VAL A 54 -3.49 -28.89 -12.01
N THR A 55 -4.54 -29.67 -12.32
CA THR A 55 -5.82 -29.61 -11.62
C THR A 55 -5.59 -29.96 -10.15
N PHE A 56 -5.39 -28.94 -9.33
CA PHE A 56 -5.34 -29.05 -7.88
C PHE A 56 -6.76 -29.28 -7.34
N THR A 57 -7.23 -30.53 -7.38
CA THR A 57 -8.37 -30.98 -6.58
C THR A 57 -7.94 -31.08 -5.13
N GLY A 58 -7.88 -29.92 -4.46
CA GLY A 58 -7.73 -29.84 -3.01
C GLY A 58 -9.01 -30.32 -2.34
N GLN A 59 -9.13 -31.64 -2.13
CA GLN A 59 -10.07 -32.18 -1.16
C GLN A 59 -9.64 -31.70 0.22
N GLU A 60 -10.33 -30.68 0.73
CA GLU A 60 -10.27 -30.26 2.13
C GLU A 60 -10.86 -31.37 3.01
N ASN A 61 -10.03 -32.38 3.31
CA ASN A 61 -10.35 -33.40 4.28
C ASN A 61 -10.20 -32.78 5.69
N SER A 62 -11.21 -32.01 6.07
CA SER A 62 -11.34 -31.43 7.41
C SER A 62 -11.77 -32.52 8.39
N GLN A 63 -10.85 -33.42 8.73
CA GLN A 63 -11.02 -34.31 9.87
C GLN A 63 -11.13 -33.45 11.13
N GLN A 64 -12.37 -33.27 11.60
CA GLN A 64 -12.68 -32.65 12.89
C GLN A 64 -12.10 -33.54 13.98
N THR A 65 -10.89 -33.23 14.42
CA THR A 65 -10.39 -33.72 15.70
C THR A 65 -11.22 -33.03 16.78
N GLU A 66 -12.13 -33.78 17.41
CA GLU A 66 -12.95 -33.31 18.53
C GLU A 66 -12.05 -33.06 19.75
N THR A 67 -11.34 -31.94 19.76
CA THR A 67 -10.71 -31.44 20.99
C THR A 67 -11.81 -31.05 21.98
N PRO A 68 -11.76 -31.53 23.23
CA PRO A 68 -12.77 -31.22 24.23
C PRO A 68 -12.91 -29.70 24.40
N PRO A 69 -14.15 -29.19 24.53
CA PRO A 69 -14.41 -27.76 24.56
C PRO A 69 -13.68 -27.12 25.76
N ALA A 70 -12.79 -26.17 25.46
CA ALA A 70 -12.11 -25.41 26.49
C ALA A 70 -13.14 -24.62 27.33
N LEU A 71 -13.33 -25.06 28.56
CA LEU A 71 -14.18 -24.38 29.54
C LEU A 71 -13.50 -23.08 29.99
N THR A 72 -14.29 -22.05 30.24
CA THR A 72 -13.80 -20.86 30.95
C THR A 72 -13.63 -21.18 32.43
N GLU A 73 -12.92 -20.33 33.16
CA GLU A 73 -12.70 -20.46 34.61
C GLU A 73 -14.01 -20.52 35.43
N LYS A 74 -15.12 -20.04 34.85
CA LYS A 74 -16.47 -20.08 35.44
C LYS A 74 -17.30 -21.30 34.98
N GLY A 75 -16.68 -22.28 34.33
CA GLY A 75 -17.36 -23.49 33.83
C GLY A 75 -18.29 -23.25 32.63
N THR A 76 -18.33 -22.04 32.05
CA THR A 76 -19.13 -21.76 30.86
C THR A 76 -18.34 -22.08 29.59
N VAL A 77 -18.98 -22.75 28.62
CA VAL A 77 -18.39 -23.06 27.32
C VAL A 77 -18.08 -21.76 26.58
N ARG A 78 -16.81 -21.57 26.19
CA ARG A 78 -16.39 -20.38 25.46
C ARG A 78 -16.87 -20.47 24.00
N THR A 79 -18.03 -19.90 23.69
CA THR A 79 -18.48 -19.74 22.31
C THR A 79 -17.71 -18.61 21.63
N ARG A 80 -16.81 -18.96 20.69
CA ARG A 80 -16.21 -17.96 19.79
C ARG A 80 -17.28 -17.51 18.81
N LYS A 81 -17.58 -16.21 18.77
CA LYS A 81 -18.41 -15.63 17.71
C LYS A 81 -17.77 -15.96 16.34
N PRO A 82 -18.50 -16.58 15.41
CA PRO A 82 -17.95 -16.87 14.09
C PRO A 82 -17.60 -15.55 13.39
N LYS A 83 -16.34 -15.40 12.97
CA LYS A 83 -15.89 -14.28 12.15
C LYS A 83 -16.14 -14.60 10.68
N THR A 84 -17.38 -14.73 10.27
CA THR A 84 -17.73 -14.69 8.85
C THR A 84 -18.01 -13.25 8.47
N ALA A 85 -16.97 -12.55 8.03
CA ALA A 85 -17.20 -11.33 7.26
C ALA A 85 -17.93 -11.77 5.98
N THR A 86 -19.11 -11.21 5.73
CA THR A 86 -19.82 -11.44 4.45
C THR A 86 -18.93 -10.99 3.30
N LYS A 87 -19.06 -11.62 2.13
CA LYS A 87 -18.30 -11.25 0.91
C LYS A 87 -18.39 -9.74 0.66
N ASP A 88 -19.56 -9.15 0.88
CA ASP A 88 -19.80 -7.70 0.73
C ASP A 88 -18.97 -6.86 1.70
N LYS A 89 -18.83 -7.28 2.96
CA LYS A 89 -17.97 -6.58 3.93
C LYS A 89 -16.50 -6.65 3.54
N LEU A 90 -16.07 -7.74 2.90
CA LEU A 90 -14.72 -7.87 2.40
C LEU A 90 -14.49 -6.95 1.19
N GLN A 91 -15.43 -6.92 0.24
CA GLN A 91 -15.38 -6.03 -0.92
C GLN A 91 -15.38 -4.55 -0.50
N LEU A 92 -16.27 -4.15 0.41
CA LEU A 92 -16.32 -2.78 0.93
C LEU A 92 -15.00 -2.37 1.59
N LYS A 93 -14.38 -3.26 2.38
CA LYS A 93 -13.06 -3.03 2.97
C LYS A 93 -11.98 -2.88 1.91
N MET A 94 -12.04 -3.68 0.85
CA MET A 94 -11.08 -3.60 -0.25
C MET A 94 -11.20 -2.28 -1.02
N GLU A 95 -12.42 -1.86 -1.33
CA GLU A 95 -12.71 -0.59 -2.00
C GLU A 95 -12.32 0.62 -1.13
N GLN A 96 -12.61 0.55 0.18
CA GLN A 96 -12.17 1.57 1.12
C GLN A 96 -10.64 1.62 1.22
N ALA A 97 -9.97 0.46 1.24
CA ALA A 97 -8.52 0.40 1.20
C ALA A 97 -7.97 1.04 -0.09
N LEU A 98 -8.61 0.80 -1.24
CA LEU A 98 -8.24 1.44 -2.52
C LEU A 98 -8.39 2.96 -2.47
N ARG A 99 -9.51 3.49 -1.96
CA ARG A 99 -9.72 4.94 -1.77
C ARG A 99 -8.68 5.58 -0.87
N ASN A 100 -8.21 4.85 0.14
CA ASN A 100 -7.19 5.33 1.07
C ASN A 100 -5.76 5.29 0.50
N ARG A 101 -5.53 4.77 -0.71
CA ARG A 101 -4.21 4.73 -1.39
C ARG A 101 -3.83 6.06 -2.06
N TYR A 102 -4.04 7.18 -1.38
CA TYR A 102 -3.57 8.46 -1.92
C TYR A 102 -2.06 8.61 -1.69
N VAL A 103 -1.38 9.22 -2.67
CA VAL A 103 0.05 9.51 -2.58
C VAL A 103 0.23 10.71 -1.68
N ARG A 104 0.88 10.51 -0.53
CA ARG A 104 1.18 11.63 0.36
C ARG A 104 2.09 12.66 -0.33
N PRO A 105 1.89 13.95 -0.07
CA PRO A 105 2.81 14.98 -0.55
C PRO A 105 4.21 14.72 0.00
N GLY A 106 5.22 15.31 -0.66
CA GLY A 106 6.61 15.14 -0.25
C GLY A 106 6.84 15.76 1.12
N CYS A 107 7.93 15.41 1.80
CA CYS A 107 8.39 16.29 2.87
C CYS A 107 8.67 17.67 2.28
N GLY A 108 8.42 18.76 3.01
CA GLY A 108 8.76 20.11 2.55
C GLY A 108 10.26 20.41 2.60
N ASP A 109 10.64 21.67 2.39
CA ASP A 109 12.05 22.09 2.25
C ASP A 109 12.91 21.82 3.51
N LEU A 110 12.28 21.69 4.68
CA LEU A 110 12.93 21.38 5.95
C LEU A 110 13.31 19.90 6.12
N CYS A 111 13.29 19.12 5.03
CA CYS A 111 13.56 17.68 5.06
C CYS A 111 15.07 17.40 5.20
N LYS A 112 15.52 16.97 6.39
CA LYS A 112 16.93 16.62 6.67
C LYS A 112 17.55 15.60 5.69
N LEU A 113 16.72 14.74 5.10
CA LEU A 113 17.14 13.69 4.16
C LEU A 113 17.04 14.13 2.69
N GLU A 114 16.64 15.39 2.44
CA GLU A 114 16.51 16.00 1.12
C GLU A 114 15.73 15.14 0.11
N ARG A 115 14.67 14.46 0.57
CA ARG A 115 13.94 13.50 -0.28
C ARG A 115 13.29 14.14 -1.50
N ILE A 116 12.92 15.43 -1.43
CA ILE A 116 12.39 16.17 -2.58
C ILE A 116 13.42 16.21 -3.71
N LYS A 117 14.69 16.50 -3.39
CA LYS A 117 15.76 16.60 -4.39
C LYS A 117 16.00 15.26 -5.11
N LYS A 118 15.72 14.15 -4.44
CA LYS A 118 15.93 12.80 -4.97
C LYS A 118 14.76 12.27 -5.79
N ILE A 119 13.52 12.60 -5.41
CA ILE A 119 12.32 12.07 -6.06
C ILE A 119 11.25 13.15 -6.20
N ASN A 120 11.05 13.59 -7.44
CA ASN A 120 10.01 14.53 -7.84
C ASN A 120 8.60 14.00 -7.51
N GLN A 121 7.63 14.90 -7.34
CA GLN A 121 6.23 14.53 -6.99
C GLN A 121 5.61 13.59 -8.02
N GLU A 122 5.79 13.87 -9.31
CA GLU A 122 5.28 13.04 -10.40
C GLU A 122 5.85 11.61 -10.37
N ARG A 123 7.15 11.49 -10.12
CA ARG A 123 7.79 10.18 -9.99
C ARG A 123 7.27 9.41 -8.78
N ARG A 124 6.95 10.08 -7.67
CA ARG A 124 6.32 9.44 -6.50
C ARG A 124 4.93 8.92 -6.82
N VAL A 125 4.15 9.67 -7.60
CA VAL A 125 2.82 9.23 -8.04
C VAL A 125 2.94 8.00 -8.92
N THR A 126 3.85 8.02 -9.89
CA THR A 126 4.12 6.90 -10.79
C THR A 126 4.53 5.65 -9.99
N LEU A 127 5.55 5.76 -9.13
CA LEU A 127 6.02 4.64 -8.30
C LEU A 127 4.92 4.07 -7.40
N ASN A 128 4.05 4.91 -6.83
CA ASN A 128 2.96 4.44 -5.99
C ASN A 128 1.90 3.69 -6.80
N ASN A 129 1.54 4.22 -7.98
CA ASN A 129 0.60 3.58 -8.88
C ASN A 129 1.13 2.22 -9.36
N ASP A 130 2.40 2.17 -9.78
CA ASP A 130 3.04 0.93 -10.22
C ASP A 130 3.10 -0.07 -9.08
N PHE A 131 3.50 0.37 -7.88
CA PHE A 131 3.52 -0.48 -6.69
C PHE A 131 2.15 -1.07 -6.37
N TRP A 132 1.04 -0.34 -6.54
CA TRP A 132 -0.29 -0.90 -6.23
C TRP A 132 -0.90 -1.76 -7.34
N LYS A 133 -0.36 -1.68 -8.56
CA LYS A 133 -0.78 -2.51 -9.69
C LYS A 133 -0.12 -3.89 -9.69
N MET A 134 0.99 -4.05 -8.97
CA MET A 134 1.74 -5.31 -8.91
C MET A 134 1.01 -6.38 -8.09
N ASP A 135 1.39 -7.63 -8.30
CA ASP A 135 0.95 -8.76 -7.48
C ASP A 135 1.67 -8.79 -6.13
N TRP A 136 1.04 -9.43 -5.14
CA TRP A 136 1.60 -9.56 -3.79
C TRP A 136 2.99 -10.21 -3.77
N ALA A 137 3.22 -11.22 -4.62
CA ALA A 137 4.53 -11.86 -4.75
C ALA A 137 5.60 -10.88 -5.25
N LEU A 138 5.25 -10.05 -6.23
CA LEU A 138 6.11 -9.02 -6.78
C LEU A 138 6.35 -7.89 -5.77
N HIS A 139 5.35 -7.50 -4.96
CA HIS A 139 5.55 -6.52 -3.88
C HIS A 139 6.65 -6.95 -2.93
N LYS A 140 6.63 -8.22 -2.52
CA LYS A 140 7.62 -8.76 -1.60
C LYS A 140 9.01 -8.73 -2.23
N SER A 141 9.14 -9.16 -3.48
CA SER A 141 10.40 -9.12 -4.22
C SER A 141 10.92 -7.69 -4.35
N PHE A 142 10.07 -6.76 -4.77
CA PHE A 142 10.36 -5.34 -4.90
C PHE A 142 10.88 -4.75 -3.57
N ILE A 143 10.17 -4.95 -2.47
CA ILE A 143 10.62 -4.45 -1.17
C ILE A 143 12.00 -5.05 -0.80
N LEU A 144 12.20 -6.34 -1.03
CA LEU A 144 13.46 -7.01 -0.71
C LEU A 144 14.62 -6.59 -1.62
N SER A 145 14.37 -6.19 -2.87
CA SER A 145 15.42 -5.72 -3.78
C SER A 145 15.92 -4.32 -3.44
N TYR A 146 15.04 -3.46 -2.89
CA TYR A 146 15.39 -2.08 -2.53
C TYR A 146 15.81 -1.93 -1.06
N CYS A 147 15.43 -2.85 -0.17
CA CYS A 147 15.86 -2.82 1.22
C CYS A 147 17.20 -3.53 1.42
N GLU A 148 18.21 -2.79 1.86
CA GLU A 148 19.46 -3.37 2.32
C GLU A 148 19.21 -4.32 3.50
N LYS A 149 19.71 -5.55 3.39
CA LYS A 149 19.61 -6.55 4.47
C LYS A 149 20.50 -6.11 5.62
N ARG A 150 19.90 -5.51 6.64
CA ARG A 150 20.59 -5.23 7.90
C ARG A 150 20.65 -6.49 8.74
N GLU A 151 21.81 -6.73 9.35
CA GLU A 151 21.97 -7.83 10.30
C GLU A 151 20.99 -7.63 11.47
N VAL A 152 20.18 -8.65 11.72
CA VAL A 152 19.23 -8.62 12.83
C VAL A 152 20.05 -8.73 14.11
N LYS A 153 20.15 -7.62 14.86
CA LYS A 153 20.73 -7.63 16.21
C LYS A 153 19.94 -8.59 17.09
N ARG A 154 20.39 -9.84 17.18
CA ARG A 154 19.87 -10.79 18.16
C ARG A 154 20.26 -10.24 19.53
N LYS A 155 19.29 -10.11 20.43
CA LYS A 155 19.62 -9.85 21.82
C LYS A 155 20.48 -11.02 22.29
N THR A 156 21.78 -10.81 22.43
CA THR A 156 22.63 -11.70 23.21
C THR A 156 22.11 -11.60 24.63
N ILE A 157 21.24 -12.55 25.01
CA ILE A 157 20.91 -12.73 26.41
C ILE A 157 22.25 -13.04 27.07
N LYS A 158 22.75 -12.13 27.93
CA LYS A 158 23.92 -12.40 28.79
C LYS A 158 23.53 -13.37 29.90
N GLY A 159 22.88 -14.47 29.52
CA GLY A 159 22.46 -15.54 30.39
C GLY A 159 23.24 -16.80 30.04
N PRO A 160 23.40 -17.73 31.00
CA PRO A 160 23.95 -19.04 30.68
C PRO A 160 23.16 -19.65 29.53
N PRO A 161 23.82 -20.39 28.61
CA PRO A 161 23.15 -21.02 27.49
C PRO A 161 21.97 -21.83 28.04
N SER A 162 20.75 -21.46 27.64
CA SER A 162 19.55 -22.23 27.95
C SER A 162 19.77 -23.60 27.33
N GLN A 163 20.09 -24.58 28.18
CA GLN A 163 20.08 -25.98 27.80
C GLN A 163 18.62 -26.35 27.52
N ARG A 164 18.17 -26.11 26.28
CA ARG A 164 16.99 -26.78 25.75
C ARG A 164 17.39 -28.24 25.59
N THR A 165 17.13 -29.03 26.62
CA THR A 165 17.10 -30.48 26.51
C THR A 165 16.02 -30.83 25.50
N MET A 166 16.43 -31.29 24.33
CA MET A 166 15.54 -31.97 23.40
C MET A 166 15.20 -33.32 24.03
N THR A 167 14.10 -33.38 24.78
CA THR A 167 13.47 -34.65 25.10
C THR A 167 12.90 -35.21 23.81
N ASN A 168 13.60 -36.19 23.23
CA ASN A 168 12.99 -37.09 22.24
C ASN A 168 11.81 -37.79 22.92
N ILE A 169 10.61 -37.61 22.36
CA ILE A 169 9.41 -38.42 22.65
C ILE A 169 9.35 -39.51 21.61
#